data_AF-A0A7V3RNV6-F1
#
_entry.id   AF-A0A7V3RNV6-F1
#
_cell.length_a   1.000
_cell.length_b   1.000
_cell.length_c   1.000
_cell.angle_alpha   90.00
_cell.angle_beta   90.00
_cell.angle_gamma   90.00
#
_symmetry.space_group_name_H-M   'P 1'
#
loop_
_entity.id
_entity.type
_entity.pdbx_description
1 polymer ?
#
loop_
_entity_poly.entity_id
_entity_poly.type
_entity_poly.pdbx_seq_one_letter_code
_entity_poly.pdbx_strand_id
1 'polypeptide(L)'
;MSETKRAWYLQGEKGSESDALGCLLRQWASRPENDGWSIDCLRWTPDIGTLVQAHQPHVLLVSDLSCLAGSWLTEALTQGVGLVVATSLERAPALLPLAEQYAVQMTPVPASIEELGLAILGALAAAHRQRSWQTRIDQLQQRLNDRIIIERAKGILSERLGISEREAYQRLRLQSRRQRRPIRDIAQCLLDTQPLFSPEKNEAERSLSSLYQPLVDRPSEKM
;
A
#
# COMPACT_ATOMS: atom_id res chain seq x y z
N MET A 1 -0.55 -25.76 -12.69
CA MET A 1 -0.17 -26.01 -11.28
C MET A 1 -1.13 -25.20 -10.45
N SER A 2 -2.06 -25.86 -9.75
CA SER A 2 -3.00 -25.20 -8.85
C SER A 2 -2.20 -24.58 -7.69
N GLU A 3 -2.36 -23.28 -7.48
CA GLU A 3 -1.73 -22.57 -6.38
C GLU A 3 -2.30 -23.09 -5.06
N THR A 4 -1.44 -23.59 -4.17
CA THR A 4 -1.84 -24.08 -2.85
C THR A 4 -2.24 -22.90 -1.97
N LYS A 5 -3.52 -22.86 -1.58
CA LYS A 5 -4.07 -21.88 -0.64
C LYS A 5 -3.68 -22.26 0.78
N ARG A 6 -3.43 -21.28 1.64
CA ARG A 6 -2.97 -21.53 3.01
C ARG A 6 -3.85 -20.81 4.00
N ALA A 7 -4.39 -21.55 4.97
CA ALA A 7 -5.11 -21.00 6.11
C ALA A 7 -4.33 -21.31 7.39
N TRP A 8 -4.06 -20.28 8.18
CA TRP A 8 -3.38 -20.43 9.46
C TRP A 8 -4.34 -20.20 10.60
N TYR A 9 -4.32 -21.07 11.61
CA TYR A 9 -5.02 -20.86 12.86
C TYR A 9 -4.03 -20.42 13.94
N LEU A 10 -4.24 -19.23 14.50
CA LEU A 10 -3.46 -18.69 15.60
C LEU A 10 -4.15 -18.99 16.93
N GLN A 11 -3.53 -19.87 17.71
CA GLN A 11 -3.94 -20.21 19.06
C GLN A 11 -3.39 -19.19 20.05
N GLY A 12 -4.21 -18.72 20.99
CA GLY A 12 -3.80 -17.79 22.04
C GLY A 12 -2.73 -18.34 22.99
N GLU A 13 -2.08 -17.46 23.75
CA GLU A 13 -0.94 -17.79 24.64
C GLU A 13 -1.24 -18.90 25.64
N LYS A 14 -2.46 -18.93 26.19
CA LYS A 14 -2.84 -19.86 27.25
C LYS A 14 -3.37 -21.21 26.76
N GLY A 15 -3.41 -21.46 25.45
CA GLY A 15 -3.88 -22.73 24.90
C GLY A 15 -5.25 -23.10 25.48
N SER A 16 -6.32 -22.40 25.08
CA SER A 16 -7.69 -22.77 25.43
C SER A 16 -7.88 -24.28 25.27
N GLU A 17 -8.47 -24.92 26.28
CA GLU A 17 -8.50 -26.37 26.58
C GLU A 17 -9.14 -27.28 25.52
N SER A 18 -9.35 -26.81 24.29
CA SER A 18 -9.72 -27.65 23.17
C SER A 18 -9.28 -27.03 21.84
N ASP A 19 -8.38 -27.71 21.11
CA ASP A 19 -8.03 -27.43 19.69
C ASP A 19 -9.22 -27.75 18.75
N ALA A 20 -10.47 -27.56 19.21
CA ALA A 20 -11.68 -27.89 18.46
C ALA A 20 -11.71 -27.17 17.12
N LEU A 21 -11.33 -25.89 17.07
CA LEU A 21 -11.24 -25.13 15.82
C LEU A 21 -10.13 -25.65 14.91
N GLY A 22 -8.97 -26.01 15.44
CA GLY A 22 -7.90 -26.63 14.64
C GLY A 22 -8.32 -27.98 14.06
N CYS A 23 -9.00 -28.81 14.85
CA CYS A 23 -9.59 -30.07 14.39
C CYS A 23 -10.63 -29.84 13.29
N LEU A 24 -11.57 -28.91 13.49
CA LEU A 24 -12.59 -28.55 12.49
C LEU A 24 -11.95 -28.02 11.21
N LEU A 25 -10.89 -27.20 11.32
CA LEU A 25 -10.19 -26.64 10.17
C LEU A 25 -9.48 -27.73 9.36
N ARG A 26 -8.82 -28.68 10.02
CA ARG A 26 -8.20 -29.84 9.35
C ARG A 26 -9.26 -30.75 8.72
N GLN A 27 -10.38 -30.98 9.40
CA GLN A 27 -11.49 -31.75 8.86
C GLN A 27 -12.10 -31.06 7.63
N TRP A 28 -12.26 -29.74 7.67
CA TRP A 28 -12.73 -28.94 6.53
C TRP A 28 -11.78 -29.09 5.34
N ALA A 29 -10.47 -28.91 5.54
CA ALA A 29 -9.47 -29.02 4.48
C ALA A 29 -9.32 -30.44 3.91
N SER A 30 -9.67 -31.48 4.67
CA SER A 30 -9.65 -32.88 4.20
C SER A 30 -10.80 -33.23 3.24
N ARG A 31 -11.81 -32.35 3.08
CA ARG A 31 -12.92 -32.59 2.17
C ARG A 31 -12.46 -32.44 0.71
N PRO A 32 -12.92 -33.31 -0.22
CA PRO A 32 -12.48 -33.27 -1.62
C PRO A 32 -12.74 -31.92 -2.31
N GLU A 33 -13.80 -31.20 -1.92
CA GLU A 33 -14.10 -29.88 -2.50
C GLU A 33 -13.08 -28.80 -2.11
N ASN A 34 -12.29 -29.05 -1.06
CA ASN A 34 -11.27 -28.15 -0.54
C ASN A 34 -9.85 -28.60 -0.90
N ASP A 35 -9.71 -29.42 -1.94
CA ASP A 35 -8.40 -29.80 -2.48
C ASP A 35 -7.55 -28.55 -2.79
N GLY A 36 -6.30 -28.58 -2.32
CA GLY A 36 -5.34 -27.48 -2.48
C GLY A 36 -5.29 -26.48 -1.31
N TRP A 37 -6.03 -26.71 -0.22
CA TRP A 37 -5.82 -26.00 1.04
C TRP A 37 -4.77 -26.67 1.93
N SER A 38 -3.80 -25.91 2.40
CA SER A 38 -2.89 -26.29 3.49
C SER A 38 -3.28 -25.57 4.77
N ILE A 39 -3.33 -26.31 5.89
CA ILE A 39 -3.70 -25.81 7.20
C ILE A 39 -2.51 -25.87 8.14
N ASP A 40 -2.17 -24.73 8.73
CA ASP A 40 -1.16 -24.66 9.79
C ASP A 40 -1.81 -24.14 11.09
N CYS A 41 -1.64 -24.86 12.19
CA CYS A 41 -2.08 -24.41 13.51
C CYS A 41 -0.85 -23.97 14.29
N LEU A 42 -0.74 -22.66 14.55
CA LEU A 42 0.41 -22.03 15.17
C LEU A 42 0.01 -21.45 16.51
N ARG A 43 0.91 -21.52 17.49
CA ARG A 43 0.74 -20.76 18.73
C ARG A 43 1.17 -19.32 18.50
N TRP A 44 0.44 -18.37 19.09
CA TRP A 44 0.83 -16.97 19.06
C TRP A 44 2.21 -16.77 19.68
N THR A 45 3.03 -15.99 19.00
CA THR A 45 4.37 -15.56 19.42
C THR A 45 4.59 -14.11 19.01
N PRO A 46 5.45 -13.34 19.69
CA PRO A 46 5.78 -11.97 19.29
C PRO A 46 6.26 -11.85 17.82
N ASP A 47 6.94 -12.88 17.31
CA ASP A 47 7.48 -12.92 15.94
C ASP A 47 6.46 -13.33 14.86
N ILE A 48 5.17 -13.42 15.21
CA ILE A 48 4.13 -13.90 14.28
C ILE A 48 4.02 -13.03 13.03
N GLY A 49 4.27 -11.72 13.17
CA GLY A 49 4.30 -10.79 12.03
C GLY A 49 5.35 -11.17 10.98
N THR A 50 6.55 -11.53 11.43
CA THR A 50 7.64 -11.97 10.54
C THR A 50 7.30 -13.28 9.85
N LEU A 51 6.69 -14.23 10.57
CA LEU A 51 6.24 -15.50 9.99
C LEU A 51 5.15 -15.29 8.92
N VAL A 52 4.18 -14.42 9.21
CA VAL A 52 3.12 -14.08 8.25
C VAL A 52 3.70 -13.42 7.01
N GLN A 53 4.68 -12.52 7.14
CA GLN A 53 5.36 -11.94 5.98
C GLN A 53 6.17 -12.95 5.18
N ALA A 54 6.88 -13.87 5.84
CA ALA A 54 7.72 -14.85 5.19
C ALA A 54 6.91 -15.91 4.42
N HIS A 55 5.78 -16.36 4.98
CA HIS A 55 4.99 -17.43 4.39
C HIS A 55 3.77 -16.93 3.61
N GLN A 56 3.30 -15.71 3.84
CA GLN A 56 2.13 -15.11 3.17
C GLN A 56 0.90 -16.04 3.16
N PRO A 57 0.32 -16.35 4.33
CA PRO A 57 -0.94 -17.09 4.37
C PRO A 57 -2.04 -16.31 3.65
N HIS A 58 -3.01 -17.03 3.10
CA HIS A 58 -4.14 -16.40 2.42
C HIS A 58 -5.24 -16.00 3.41
N VAL A 59 -5.42 -16.81 4.46
CA VAL A 59 -6.41 -16.58 5.52
C VAL A 59 -5.77 -16.83 6.88
N LEU A 60 -6.04 -15.96 7.83
CA LEU A 60 -5.75 -16.14 9.25
C LEU A 60 -7.06 -16.42 9.99
N LEU A 61 -7.06 -17.40 10.88
CA LEU A 61 -8.13 -17.71 11.81
C LEU A 61 -7.63 -17.39 13.22
N VAL A 62 -8.43 -16.66 13.99
CA VAL A 62 -8.11 -16.31 15.38
C VAL A 62 -9.34 -16.55 16.24
N SER A 63 -9.17 -17.16 17.42
CA SER A 63 -10.23 -17.31 18.42
C SER A 63 -10.01 -16.49 19.69
N ASP A 64 -8.78 -16.03 19.89
CA ASP A 64 -8.40 -15.18 21.02
C ASP A 64 -8.16 -13.75 20.54
N LEU A 65 -9.05 -12.83 20.91
CA LEU A 65 -8.97 -11.43 20.50
C LEU A 65 -7.70 -10.73 20.99
N SER A 66 -7.06 -11.23 22.05
CA SER A 66 -5.77 -10.68 22.51
C SER A 66 -4.66 -10.81 21.45
N CYS A 67 -4.74 -11.84 20.59
CA CYS A 67 -3.81 -12.02 19.48
C CYS A 67 -3.92 -10.90 18.43
N LEU A 68 -5.06 -10.20 18.37
CA LEU A 68 -5.29 -9.13 17.40
C LEU A 68 -4.60 -7.81 17.78
N ALA A 69 -3.95 -7.75 18.94
CA ALA A 69 -3.16 -6.59 19.33
C ALA A 69 -1.87 -6.48 18.51
N GLY A 70 -1.54 -5.25 18.09
CA GLY A 70 -0.30 -4.89 17.41
C GLY A 70 -0.45 -4.48 15.94
N SER A 71 0.59 -3.85 15.39
CA SER A 71 0.61 -3.39 13.98
C SER A 71 0.75 -4.53 12.97
N TRP A 72 1.32 -5.67 13.38
CA TRP A 72 1.54 -6.82 12.50
C TRP A 72 0.25 -7.27 11.80
N LEU A 73 -0.89 -7.18 12.49
CA LEU A 73 -2.18 -7.60 11.95
C LEU A 73 -2.63 -6.66 10.83
N THR A 74 -2.59 -5.34 11.07
CA THR A 74 -2.99 -4.36 10.05
C THR A 74 -2.06 -4.40 8.85
N GLU A 75 -0.77 -4.66 9.07
CA GLU A 75 0.21 -4.90 8.00
C GLU A 75 -0.17 -6.12 7.15
N ALA A 76 -0.46 -7.26 7.78
CA ALA A 76 -0.88 -8.48 7.09
C ALA A 76 -2.20 -8.27 6.31
N LEU A 77 -3.19 -7.63 6.94
CA LEU A 77 -4.47 -7.34 6.31
C LEU A 77 -4.34 -6.36 5.12
N THR A 78 -3.46 -5.37 5.23
CA THR A 78 -3.15 -4.42 4.14
C THR A 78 -2.48 -5.14 2.96
N GLN A 79 -1.65 -6.15 3.23
CA GLN A 79 -1.11 -7.03 2.20
C GLN A 79 -2.16 -7.98 1.60
N GLY A 80 -3.41 -7.90 2.07
CA GLY A 80 -4.57 -8.62 1.56
C GLY A 80 -4.66 -10.05 2.04
N VAL A 81 -4.21 -10.32 3.27
CA VAL A 81 -4.55 -11.54 3.99
C VAL A 81 -5.99 -11.40 4.51
N GLY A 82 -6.82 -12.43 4.34
CA GLY A 82 -8.17 -12.46 4.92
C GLY A 82 -8.12 -12.86 6.39
N LEU A 83 -8.99 -12.30 7.23
CA LEU A 83 -9.08 -12.67 8.65
C LEU A 83 -10.45 -13.28 8.94
N VAL A 84 -10.45 -14.41 9.63
CA VAL A 84 -11.62 -15.03 10.24
C VAL A 84 -11.45 -14.94 11.75
N VAL A 85 -12.44 -14.40 12.44
CA VAL A 85 -12.45 -14.32 13.90
C VAL A 85 -13.57 -15.20 14.44
N ALA A 86 -13.20 -16.23 15.18
CA ALA A 86 -14.14 -17.05 15.93
C ALA A 86 -14.51 -16.31 17.22
N THR A 87 -15.75 -15.82 17.33
CA THR A 87 -16.17 -14.93 18.42
C THR A 87 -17.64 -15.12 18.78
N SER A 88 -18.05 -14.65 19.96
CA SER A 88 -19.46 -14.58 20.36
C SER A 88 -20.12 -13.31 19.82
N LEU A 89 -21.45 -13.32 19.70
CA LEU A 89 -22.22 -12.17 19.23
C LEU A 89 -22.01 -10.92 20.10
N GLU A 90 -21.80 -11.10 21.41
CA GLU A 90 -21.52 -10.00 22.35
C GLU A 90 -20.20 -9.28 22.07
N ARG A 91 -19.19 -10.02 21.58
CA ARG A 91 -17.85 -9.50 21.30
C ARG A 91 -17.69 -9.05 19.84
N ALA A 92 -18.55 -9.52 18.94
CA ALA A 92 -18.53 -9.18 17.53
C ALA A 92 -18.54 -7.66 17.22
N PRO A 93 -19.29 -6.80 17.94
CA PRO A 93 -19.26 -5.36 17.70
C PRO A 93 -17.87 -4.72 17.82
N ALA A 94 -16.99 -5.26 18.68
CA ALA A 94 -15.63 -4.75 18.85
C ALA A 94 -14.75 -4.93 17.59
N LEU A 95 -15.16 -5.83 16.68
CA LEU A 95 -14.45 -6.12 15.44
C LEU A 95 -14.95 -5.29 14.25
N LEU A 96 -16.07 -4.57 14.38
CA LEU A 96 -16.66 -3.81 13.28
C LEU A 96 -15.70 -2.77 12.69
N PRO A 97 -14.96 -1.96 13.48
CA PRO A 97 -14.02 -0.99 12.89
C PRO A 97 -12.93 -1.65 12.03
N LEU A 98 -12.50 -2.86 12.41
CA LEU A 98 -11.55 -3.64 11.64
C LEU A 98 -12.19 -4.22 10.37
N ALA A 99 -13.41 -4.74 10.47
CA ALA A 99 -14.16 -5.31 9.35
C ALA A 99 -14.63 -4.27 8.31
N GLU A 100 -14.78 -3.01 8.71
CA GLU A 100 -15.07 -1.90 7.79
C GLU A 100 -13.88 -1.55 6.90
N GLN A 101 -12.65 -1.78 7.38
CA GLN A 101 -11.42 -1.40 6.67
C GLN A 101 -10.74 -2.58 5.96
N TYR A 102 -10.93 -3.79 6.48
CA TYR A 102 -10.21 -4.98 6.03
C TYR A 102 -11.13 -6.16 5.78
N ALA A 103 -10.62 -7.16 5.07
CA ALA A 103 -11.29 -8.41 4.78
C ALA A 103 -11.44 -9.32 6.02
N VAL A 104 -12.35 -8.93 6.93
CA VAL A 104 -12.65 -9.67 8.15
C VAL A 104 -14.00 -10.39 8.00
N GLN A 105 -14.04 -11.67 8.38
CA GLN A 105 -15.25 -12.46 8.56
C GLN A 105 -15.30 -12.95 10.01
N MET A 106 -16.52 -13.23 10.48
CA MET A 106 -16.75 -13.72 11.84
C MET A 106 -17.43 -15.08 11.77
N THR A 107 -17.12 -15.95 12.72
CA THR A 107 -17.76 -17.26 12.88
C THR A 107 -18.12 -17.46 14.36
N PRO A 108 -19.26 -18.08 14.70
CA PRO A 108 -19.66 -18.26 16.10
C PRO A 108 -18.71 -19.21 16.84
N VAL A 109 -18.72 -19.16 18.17
CA VAL A 109 -18.06 -20.15 19.02
C VAL A 109 -19.12 -20.84 19.91
N PRO A 110 -19.26 -22.18 19.87
CA PRO A 110 -18.56 -23.11 18.96
C PRO A 110 -19.02 -22.95 17.50
N ALA A 111 -18.11 -23.19 16.55
CA ALA A 111 -18.42 -23.18 15.12
C ALA A 111 -18.73 -24.59 14.61
N SER A 112 -19.61 -24.71 13.63
CA SER A 112 -19.67 -25.88 12.76
C SER A 112 -18.60 -25.83 11.65
N ILE A 113 -18.33 -26.98 11.04
CA ILE A 113 -17.41 -27.10 9.90
C ILE A 113 -17.91 -26.31 8.67
N GLU A 114 -19.23 -26.24 8.46
CA GLU A 114 -19.85 -25.44 7.41
C GLU A 114 -19.69 -23.94 7.66
N GLU A 115 -20.00 -23.45 8.87
CA GLU A 115 -19.85 -22.03 9.23
C GLU A 115 -18.40 -21.58 9.12
N LEU A 116 -17.46 -22.40 9.60
CA LEU A 116 -16.04 -22.11 9.49
C LEU A 116 -15.59 -22.05 8.03
N GLY A 117 -16.01 -23.03 7.21
CA GLY A 117 -15.68 -23.08 5.80
C GLY A 117 -16.21 -21.86 5.02
N LEU A 118 -17.46 -21.48 5.26
CA LEU A 118 -18.06 -20.29 4.66
C LEU A 118 -17.33 -19.01 5.07
N ALA A 119 -16.96 -18.88 6.34
CA ALA A 119 -16.20 -17.72 6.82
C ALA A 119 -14.81 -17.64 6.16
N ILE A 120 -14.10 -18.77 6.00
CA ILE A 120 -12.79 -18.81 5.32
C ILE A 120 -12.90 -18.40 3.85
N LEU A 121 -13.86 -18.97 3.12
CA LEU A 121 -14.07 -18.64 1.72
C LEU A 121 -14.50 -17.18 1.55
N GLY A 122 -15.35 -16.68 2.45
CA GLY A 122 -15.77 -15.27 2.51
C GLY A 122 -14.58 -14.33 2.75
N ALA A 123 -13.70 -14.67 3.70
CA ALA A 123 -12.52 -13.87 4.02
C ALA A 123 -11.54 -13.84 2.86
N LEU A 124 -11.28 -14.99 2.22
CA LEU A 124 -10.45 -15.06 1.02
C LEU A 124 -11.00 -14.20 -0.12
N ALA A 125 -12.30 -14.31 -0.40
CA ALA A 125 -12.94 -13.53 -1.46
C ALA A 125 -12.94 -12.02 -1.14
N ALA A 126 -13.17 -11.63 0.11
CA ALA A 126 -13.06 -10.24 0.55
C ALA A 126 -11.63 -9.71 0.38
N ALA A 127 -10.62 -10.50 0.74
CA ALA A 127 -9.22 -10.11 0.65
C ALA A 127 -8.76 -9.94 -0.81
N HIS A 128 -9.18 -10.85 -1.69
CA HIS A 128 -8.95 -10.72 -3.14
C HIS A 128 -9.63 -9.47 -3.71
N ARG A 129 -10.89 -9.19 -3.32
CA ARG A 129 -11.59 -7.97 -3.72
C ARG A 129 -10.80 -6.74 -3.27
N GLN A 130 -10.40 -6.67 -2.00
CA GLN A 130 -9.64 -5.56 -1.45
C GLN A 130 -8.33 -5.31 -2.21
N ARG A 131 -7.52 -6.35 -2.46
CA ARG A 131 -6.30 -6.24 -3.30
C ARG A 131 -6.59 -5.69 -4.69
N SER A 132 -7.68 -6.17 -5.32
CA SER A 132 -8.06 -5.73 -6.66
C SER A 132 -8.46 -4.24 -6.69
N TRP A 133 -9.17 -3.76 -5.65
CA TRP A 133 -9.53 -2.36 -5.51
C TRP A 133 -8.30 -1.49 -5.27
N GLN A 134 -7.42 -1.91 -4.36
CA GLN A 134 -6.18 -1.18 -4.08
C GLN A 134 -5.33 -1.03 -5.34
N THR A 135 -5.13 -2.12 -6.09
CA THR A 135 -4.40 -2.10 -7.36
C THR A 135 -5.01 -1.12 -8.36
N ARG A 136 -6.35 -1.04 -8.44
CA ARG A 136 -7.04 -0.10 -9.33
C ARG A 136 -6.85 1.35 -8.88
N ILE A 137 -6.93 1.61 -7.57
CA ILE A 137 -6.71 2.94 -6.99
C ILE A 137 -5.29 3.39 -7.31
N ASP A 138 -4.29 2.55 -7.04
CA ASP A 138 -2.88 2.86 -7.29
C ASP A 138 -2.63 3.17 -8.78
N GLN A 139 -3.21 2.36 -9.68
CA GLN A 139 -3.12 2.61 -11.12
C GLN A 139 -3.77 3.93 -11.55
N LEU A 140 -4.90 4.31 -10.96
CA LEU A 140 -5.57 5.58 -11.25
C LEU A 140 -4.76 6.77 -10.71
N GLN A 141 -4.25 6.67 -9.49
CA GLN A 141 -3.38 7.68 -8.90
C GLN A 141 -2.13 7.88 -9.75
N GLN A 142 -1.51 6.78 -10.21
CA GLN A 142 -0.35 6.85 -11.10
C GLN A 142 -0.70 7.57 -12.41
N ARG A 143 -1.84 7.27 -13.03
CA ARG A 143 -2.26 7.95 -14.26
C ARG A 143 -2.51 9.45 -14.06
N LEU A 144 -3.04 9.85 -12.91
CA LEU A 144 -3.22 11.26 -12.57
C LEU A 144 -1.87 11.97 -12.40
N ASN A 145 -0.94 11.36 -11.68
CA ASN A 145 0.41 11.90 -11.50
C ASN A 145 1.17 12.00 -12.83
N ASP A 146 1.09 10.96 -13.67
CA ASP A 146 1.69 10.95 -15.00
C ASP A 146 1.15 12.13 -15.84
N ARG A 147 -0.15 12.43 -15.75
CA ARG A 147 -0.75 13.58 -16.45
C ARG A 147 -0.19 14.91 -15.96
N ILE A 148 -0.02 15.10 -14.65
CA ILE A 148 0.56 16.32 -14.08
C ILE A 148 1.98 16.54 -14.62
N ILE A 149 2.81 15.48 -14.61
CA ILE A 149 4.19 15.51 -15.11
C ILE A 149 4.22 15.89 -16.59
N ILE A 150 3.37 15.26 -17.41
CA ILE A 150 3.31 15.52 -18.85
C ILE A 150 2.86 16.96 -19.14
N GLU A 151 1.83 17.46 -18.45
CA GLU A 151 1.33 18.83 -18.65
C GLU A 151 2.38 19.88 -18.26
N ARG A 152 3.12 19.66 -17.16
CA ARG A 152 4.25 20.54 -16.78
C ARG A 152 5.35 20.56 -17.84
N ALA A 153 5.74 19.39 -18.35
CA ALA A 153 6.76 19.30 -19.39
C ALA A 153 6.31 19.95 -20.71
N LYS A 154 5.02 19.82 -21.08
CA LYS A 154 4.44 20.56 -22.20
C LYS A 154 4.58 22.06 -22.02
N GLY A 155 4.20 22.59 -20.84
CA GLY A 155 4.29 24.02 -20.53
C GLY A 155 5.70 24.57 -20.75
N ILE A 156 6.72 23.88 -20.23
CA ILE A 156 8.13 24.28 -20.39
C ILE A 156 8.57 24.25 -21.86
N LEU A 157 8.19 23.20 -22.60
CA LEU A 157 8.51 23.10 -24.02
C LEU A 157 7.85 24.22 -24.83
N SER A 158 6.58 24.52 -24.55
CA SER A 158 5.85 25.62 -25.18
C SER A 158 6.53 26.96 -24.90
N GLU A 159 6.87 27.24 -23.65
CA GLU A 159 7.53 28.48 -23.24
C GLU A 159 8.93 28.63 -23.86
N ARG A 160 9.78 27.60 -23.75
CA ARG A 160 11.17 27.67 -24.22
C ARG A 160 11.32 27.66 -25.73
N LEU A 161 10.40 27.02 -26.45
CA LEU A 161 10.50 26.83 -27.90
C LEU A 161 9.50 27.69 -28.69
N GLY A 162 8.62 28.43 -28.00
CA GLY A 162 7.58 29.25 -28.62
C GLY A 162 6.58 28.43 -29.43
N ILE A 163 6.35 27.16 -29.07
CA ILE A 163 5.48 26.23 -29.80
C ILE A 163 4.14 26.06 -29.08
N SER A 164 3.14 25.55 -29.81
CA SER A 164 1.86 25.20 -29.18
C SER A 164 1.99 23.99 -28.26
N GLU A 165 1.12 23.88 -27.25
CA GLU A 165 1.06 22.71 -26.37
C GLU A 165 0.86 21.39 -27.13
N ARG A 166 0.13 21.44 -28.26
CA ARG A 166 -0.10 20.28 -29.13
C ARG A 166 1.22 19.81 -29.76
N GLU A 167 2.05 20.75 -30.24
CA GLU A 167 3.37 20.44 -30.80
C GLU A 167 4.35 19.96 -29.71
N ALA A 168 4.30 20.56 -28.52
CA ALA A 168 5.08 20.12 -27.37
C ALA A 168 4.77 18.65 -27.01
N TYR A 169 3.49 18.29 -26.94
CA TYR A 169 3.08 16.90 -26.69
C TYR A 169 3.53 15.94 -27.81
N GLN A 170 3.43 16.37 -29.08
CA GLN A 170 3.92 15.56 -30.20
C GLN A 170 5.43 15.31 -30.11
N ARG A 171 6.22 16.31 -29.69
CA ARG A 171 7.67 16.15 -29.48
C ARG A 171 7.98 15.17 -28.34
N LEU A 172 7.30 15.28 -27.20
CA LEU A 172 7.43 14.31 -26.10
C LEU A 172 7.11 12.88 -26.57
N ARG A 173 6.03 12.71 -27.33
CA ARG A 173 5.63 11.40 -27.87
C ARG A 173 6.62 10.83 -28.89
N LEU A 174 7.16 11.68 -29.76
CA LEU A 174 8.19 11.30 -30.72
C LEU A 174 9.46 10.81 -29.99
N GLN A 175 9.87 11.54 -28.95
CA GLN A 175 11.04 11.18 -28.16
C GLN A 175 10.82 9.89 -27.36
N SER A 176 9.64 9.72 -26.77
CA SER A 176 9.21 8.47 -26.12
C SER A 176 9.33 7.26 -27.06
N ARG A 177 8.83 7.38 -28.29
CA ARG A 177 8.95 6.32 -29.31
C ARG A 177 10.39 6.03 -29.69
N ARG A 178 11.21 7.06 -29.92
CA ARG A 178 12.63 6.94 -30.27
C ARG A 178 13.43 6.21 -29.18
N GLN A 179 13.16 6.53 -27.92
CA GLN A 179 13.86 5.93 -26.77
C GLN A 179 13.21 4.63 -26.25
N ARG A 180 12.04 4.24 -26.77
CA ARG A 180 11.22 3.13 -26.23
C ARG A 180 10.95 3.24 -24.72
N ARG A 181 10.75 4.47 -24.26
CA ARG A 181 10.47 4.78 -22.86
C ARG A 181 9.07 5.37 -22.71
N PRO A 182 8.37 5.13 -21.58
CA PRO A 182 7.13 5.80 -21.25
C PRO A 182 7.23 7.32 -21.45
N ILE A 183 6.19 7.94 -22.01
CA ILE A 183 6.17 9.40 -22.24
C ILE A 183 6.33 10.20 -20.95
N ARG A 184 5.82 9.67 -19.82
CA ARG A 184 6.02 10.27 -18.50
C ARG A 184 7.50 10.36 -18.13
N ASP A 185 8.30 9.35 -18.48
CA ASP A 185 9.71 9.29 -18.09
C ASP A 185 10.51 10.30 -18.92
N ILE A 186 10.12 10.51 -20.18
CA ILE A 186 10.68 11.59 -21.02
C ILE A 186 10.33 12.96 -20.45
N ALA A 187 9.06 13.16 -20.06
CA ALA A 187 8.60 14.39 -19.43
C ALA A 187 9.33 14.64 -18.10
N GLN A 188 9.52 13.61 -17.28
CA GLN A 188 10.27 13.68 -16.03
C GLN A 188 11.72 14.06 -16.26
N CYS A 189 12.43 13.41 -17.21
CA CYS A 189 13.81 13.80 -17.55
C CYS A 189 13.92 15.26 -17.99
N LEU A 190 12.91 15.80 -18.69
CA LEU A 190 12.88 17.21 -19.05
C LEU A 190 12.70 18.11 -17.82
N LEU A 191 11.83 17.74 -16.89
CA LEU A 191 11.63 18.48 -15.64
C LEU A 191 12.88 18.47 -14.76
N ASP A 192 13.55 17.32 -14.63
CA ASP A 192 14.76 17.17 -13.82
C ASP A 192 15.93 17.98 -14.39
N THR A 193 15.99 18.14 -15.71
CA THR A 193 17.02 18.94 -16.39
C THR A 193 16.69 20.43 -16.44
N GLN A 194 15.41 20.83 -16.34
CA GLN A 194 14.99 22.23 -16.34
C GLN A 194 15.79 23.14 -15.38
N PRO A 195 15.99 22.81 -14.09
CA PRO A 195 16.70 23.68 -13.15
C PRO A 195 18.16 23.94 -13.52
N LEU A 196 18.81 23.05 -14.29
CA LEU A 196 20.19 23.25 -14.77
C LEU A 196 20.31 24.36 -15.82
N PHE A 197 19.19 24.71 -16.45
CA PHE A 197 19.11 25.74 -17.49
C PHE A 197 18.31 26.96 -17.03
N SER A 198 17.86 26.97 -15.78
CA SER A 198 17.34 28.16 -15.14
C SER A 198 18.55 28.92 -14.60
N PRO A 199 18.84 30.16 -15.07
CA PRO A 199 19.91 30.94 -14.47
C PRO A 199 19.59 31.08 -12.99
N GLU A 200 20.55 30.74 -12.10
CA GLU A 200 20.44 31.09 -10.70
C GLU A 200 20.10 32.58 -10.63
N LYS A 201 18.94 32.91 -10.07
CA LYS A 201 18.42 34.27 -9.97
C LYS A 201 19.23 35.10 -8.93
N ASN A 202 20.55 34.91 -8.81
CA ASN A 202 21.30 35.27 -7.60
C ASN A 202 22.53 36.18 -7.75
N GLU A 203 22.92 36.63 -8.94
CA GLU A 203 24.08 37.55 -9.06
C GLU A 203 23.71 38.98 -9.45
N ALA A 204 22.63 39.19 -10.20
CA ALA A 204 22.22 40.53 -10.62
C ALA A 204 21.72 41.41 -9.45
N GLU A 205 21.06 40.83 -8.43
CA GLU A 205 20.61 41.60 -7.25
C GLU A 205 21.76 41.89 -6.25
N ARG A 206 22.77 41.01 -6.15
CA ARG A 206 23.97 41.24 -5.34
C ARG A 206 24.91 42.29 -5.93
N SER A 207 25.02 42.36 -7.26
CA SER A 207 25.80 43.41 -7.93
C SER A 207 25.13 44.78 -7.85
N LEU A 208 23.80 44.84 -7.87
CA LEU A 208 23.04 46.09 -7.70
C LEU A 208 23.08 46.61 -6.26
N SER A 209 23.12 45.72 -5.24
CA SER A 209 23.29 46.15 -3.84
C SER A 209 24.71 46.65 -3.54
N SER A 210 25.74 46.14 -4.23
CA SER A 210 27.13 46.60 -4.09
C SER A 210 27.40 47.95 -4.77
N LEU A 211 26.58 48.34 -5.77
CA LEU A 211 26.71 49.61 -6.49
C LEU A 211 25.94 50.77 -5.83
N TYR A 212 25.09 50.47 -4.84
CA TYR A 212 24.35 51.44 -4.03
C TYR A 212 24.77 51.38 -2.55
N GLN A 213 26.08 51.41 -2.27
CA GLN A 213 26.56 51.79 -0.94
C GLN A 213 26.62 53.34 -0.88
N PRO A 214 25.84 54.02 -0.02
CA PRO A 214 25.92 55.47 0.09
C PRO A 214 27.31 55.90 0.56
N LEU A 215 27.91 56.88 -0.13
CA LEU A 215 28.95 57.76 0.41
C LEU A 215 28.32 58.55 1.57
N VAL A 216 28.28 57.97 2.76
CA VAL A 216 28.03 58.70 4.00
C VAL A 216 29.29 58.58 4.85
N ASP A 217 29.97 59.72 4.86
CA ASP A 217 31.09 60.20 5.66
C ASP A 217 31.72 59.29 6.74
N ARG A 218 33.04 59.18 6.60
CA ARG A 218 33.98 58.76 7.65
C ARG A 218 33.98 59.75 8.83
N PRO A 219 34.37 59.28 10.03
CA PRO A 219 34.14 59.98 11.29
C PRO A 219 35.09 61.15 11.48
N SER A 220 34.56 62.29 11.92
CA SER A 220 35.35 63.33 12.57
C SER A 220 35.52 62.95 14.05
N GLU A 221 36.61 62.27 14.31
CA GLU A 221 37.19 62.11 15.65
C GLU A 221 37.74 63.46 16.17
N LYS A 222 37.64 63.65 17.49
CA LYS A 222 38.28 64.68 18.35
C LYS A 222 37.57 66.04 18.34
N MET A 223 37.19 66.62 19.49
CA MET A 223 37.98 66.83 20.71
C MET A 223 37.08 66.97 21.94
#